data_AF-A0A7S1C7R2-F1
#
_entry.id   AF-A0A7S1C7R2-F1
#
_cell.length_a   1.000
_cell.length_b   1.000
_cell.length_c   1.000
_cell.angle_alpha   90.00
_cell.angle_beta   90.00
_cell.angle_gamma   90.00
#
_symmetry.space_group_name_H-M   'P 1'
#
loop_
_entity.id
_entity.type
_entity.pdbx_description
1 polymer ?
#
loop_
_entity_poly.entity_id
_entity_poly.type
_entity_poly.pdbx_seq_one_letter_code
_entity_poly.pdbx_strand_id
1 'polypeptide(L)'
;AAPPAPPASPRRRIQAPYAEIRTDYTARGAAELLERRAPADLRRGRYAIVSAWRSISAHPVRDFHLALCDGRSVVAPDDFVGCEVDAGLDGSAMHSYRLDPTRHAQHAWYYFPAMWSDELLLYTHFDSDPHSPARYAFTAFFRDPLASLGVPPMSCVEVRCLAFFPDHAPDTVPPSLDAADVAVNSAVIGIMSALAAPARWEEKGRAWASGLVHSPGGVEKLIRHLVSHYVKKGIRGLGAMPREQVAEVVARLLAQSDAIEAQARAAFPPSDVVAECARRMLLAAAHPEKWSDAGRAWMRRELNKEGGARKTAEAMVRNARAKGLYGLSPAVGDAEAARIVDFVMTSGWSQTASKHFPPPEAAAE
;
A
#
# COMPACT_ATOMS: atom_id res chain seq x y z
N ALA A 1 6.32 15.97 47.81
CA ALA A 1 6.21 15.91 46.34
C ALA A 1 6.86 14.62 45.89
N ALA A 2 6.14 13.75 45.18
CA ALA A 2 6.71 12.53 44.61
C ALA A 2 7.69 12.89 43.49
N PRO A 3 8.80 12.15 43.31
CA PRO A 3 9.76 12.43 42.25
C PRO A 3 9.09 12.28 40.87
N PRO A 4 9.48 13.08 39.87
CA PRO A 4 8.92 12.98 38.53
C PRO A 4 9.23 11.60 37.93
N ALA A 5 8.22 11.01 37.29
CA ALA A 5 8.36 9.74 36.60
C ALA A 5 9.46 9.84 35.52
N PRO A 6 10.28 8.80 35.33
CA PRO A 6 11.30 8.79 34.30
C PRO A 6 10.68 8.97 32.91
N PRO A 7 11.37 9.63 31.97
CA PRO A 7 10.88 9.82 30.62
C PRO A 7 10.57 8.47 29.98
N ALA A 8 9.41 8.36 29.32
CA ALA A 8 8.98 7.17 28.63
C ALA A 8 10.08 6.70 27.66
N SER A 9 10.57 5.48 27.87
CA SER A 9 11.46 4.81 26.92
C SER A 9 10.79 4.76 25.54
N PRO A 10 11.54 4.89 24.43
CA PRO A 10 10.96 4.81 23.10
C PRO A 10 10.19 3.50 23.00
N ARG A 11 8.88 3.58 22.70
CA ARG A 11 7.98 2.42 22.61
C ARG A 11 8.69 1.31 21.82
N ARG A 12 9.06 0.20 22.47
CA ARG A 12 9.43 -1.03 21.77
C ARG A 12 8.24 -1.39 20.90
N ARG A 13 8.33 -1.14 19.59
CA ARG A 13 7.26 -1.46 18.65
C ARG A 13 7.24 -2.98 18.51
N ILE A 14 6.23 -3.60 19.12
CA ILE A 14 5.93 -5.02 18.95
C ILE A 14 5.35 -5.17 17.55
N GLN A 15 6.06 -5.88 16.67
CA GLN A 15 5.60 -6.21 15.33
C GLN A 15 4.89 -7.56 15.39
N ALA A 16 3.70 -7.65 14.79
CA ALA A 16 3.03 -8.95 14.66
C ALA A 16 3.89 -9.87 13.76
N PRO A 17 3.98 -11.18 14.04
CA PRO A 17 4.70 -12.10 13.19
C PRO A 17 4.09 -12.09 11.78
N TYR A 18 4.93 -11.88 10.77
CA TYR A 18 4.51 -11.94 9.37
C TYR A 18 4.28 -13.39 8.97
N ALA A 19 3.04 -13.72 8.59
CA ALA A 19 2.69 -15.04 8.08
C ALA A 19 3.05 -15.24 6.60
N GLU A 20 3.77 -14.29 5.98
CA GLU A 20 4.13 -14.35 4.56
C GLU A 20 5.47 -15.06 4.36
N ILE A 21 5.53 -15.98 3.39
CA ILE A 21 6.78 -16.58 2.89
C ILE A 21 7.57 -15.51 2.15
N ARG A 22 8.77 -15.19 2.65
CA ARG A 22 9.62 -14.17 2.03
C ARG A 22 11.10 -14.30 2.41
N THR A 23 11.95 -13.67 1.61
CA THR A 23 13.26 -13.18 2.07
C THR A 23 13.15 -11.70 2.43
N ASP A 24 13.93 -11.21 3.38
CA ASP A 24 13.91 -9.79 3.74
C ASP A 24 14.64 -8.92 2.70
N TYR A 25 15.60 -9.46 1.94
CA TYR A 25 16.46 -8.67 1.06
C TYR A 25 16.54 -9.22 -0.35
N THR A 26 16.41 -8.33 -1.34
CA THR A 26 17.01 -8.54 -2.66
C THR A 26 18.50 -8.18 -2.62
N ALA A 27 19.25 -8.57 -3.66
CA ALA A 27 20.65 -8.14 -3.80
C ALA A 27 20.82 -6.61 -3.71
N ARG A 28 19.90 -5.87 -4.32
CA ARG A 28 19.84 -4.41 -4.23
C ARG A 28 19.57 -3.95 -2.80
N GLY A 29 18.54 -4.47 -2.14
CA GLY A 29 18.21 -4.09 -0.77
C GLY A 29 19.34 -4.37 0.22
N ALA A 30 20.07 -5.46 0.01
CA ALA A 30 21.27 -5.79 0.78
C ALA A 30 22.42 -4.81 0.52
N ALA A 31 22.63 -4.42 -0.74
CA ALA A 31 23.64 -3.42 -1.10
C ALA A 31 23.33 -2.03 -0.52
N GLU A 32 22.06 -1.62 -0.53
CA GLU A 32 21.63 -0.38 0.12
C GLU A 32 21.81 -0.43 1.66
N LEU A 33 21.61 -1.59 2.29
CA LEU A 33 21.92 -1.77 3.71
C LEU A 33 23.42 -1.64 3.97
N LEU A 34 24.25 -2.29 3.14
CA LEU A 34 25.70 -2.20 3.18
C LEU A 34 26.14 -0.73 3.10
N GLU A 35 25.64 0.02 2.12
CA GLU A 35 25.94 1.45 1.96
C GLU A 35 25.60 2.28 3.20
N ARG A 36 24.45 2.03 3.81
CA ARG A 36 23.97 2.80 4.96
C ARG A 36 24.67 2.45 6.27
N ARG A 37 25.17 1.23 6.43
CA ARG A 37 25.59 0.69 7.75
C ARG A 37 27.03 0.22 7.80
N ALA A 38 27.64 -0.13 6.68
CA ALA A 38 29.01 -0.63 6.64
C ALA A 38 30.01 0.52 6.43
N PRO A 39 31.07 0.57 7.25
CA PRO A 39 32.28 1.35 6.97
C PRO A 39 32.83 1.06 5.57
N ALA A 40 33.41 2.08 4.92
CA ALA A 40 33.90 1.96 3.54
C ALA A 40 35.03 0.94 3.37
N ASP A 41 35.87 0.77 4.40
CA ASP A 41 36.98 -0.18 4.41
C ASP A 41 36.53 -1.65 4.44
N LEU A 42 35.30 -1.93 4.87
CA LEU A 42 34.72 -3.28 4.89
C LEU A 42 33.96 -3.65 3.60
N ARG A 43 33.95 -2.78 2.59
CA ARG A 43 33.24 -2.99 1.31
C ARG A 43 34.13 -3.67 0.26
N ARG A 44 34.73 -4.79 0.64
CA ARG A 44 35.56 -5.62 -0.25
C ARG A 44 35.41 -7.09 0.09
N GLY A 45 35.75 -7.97 -0.84
CA GLY A 45 35.67 -9.41 -0.68
C GLY A 45 34.22 -9.90 -0.72
N ARG A 46 33.74 -10.53 0.35
CA ARG A 46 32.35 -11.02 0.44
C ARG A 46 31.70 -10.48 1.71
N TYR A 47 30.42 -10.16 1.65
CA TYR A 47 29.59 -9.93 2.83
C TYR A 47 28.36 -10.82 2.83
N ALA A 48 27.84 -11.08 4.03
CA ALA A 48 26.56 -11.74 4.25
C ALA A 48 25.75 -10.99 5.31
N ILE A 49 24.43 -11.02 5.16
CA ILE A 49 23.50 -10.61 6.20
C ILE A 49 23.08 -11.90 6.91
N VAL A 50 23.34 -12.02 8.20
CA VAL A 50 23.01 -13.19 9.01
C VAL A 50 22.10 -12.77 10.15
N SER A 51 21.08 -13.57 10.43
CA SER A 51 20.19 -13.39 11.56
C SER A 51 20.45 -14.40 12.66
N ALA A 52 20.39 -13.90 13.89
CA ALA A 52 20.31 -14.68 15.11
C ALA A 52 18.91 -14.54 15.69
N TRP A 53 18.14 -15.63 15.66
CA TRP A 53 16.76 -15.67 16.15
C TRP A 53 16.66 -16.59 17.36
N ARG A 54 15.95 -16.13 18.40
CA ARG A 54 15.60 -16.98 19.55
C ARG A 54 14.27 -16.60 20.16
N SER A 55 13.66 -17.57 20.84
CA SER A 55 12.58 -17.31 21.78
C SER A 55 13.08 -16.48 22.97
N ILE A 56 12.26 -15.56 23.44
CA ILE A 56 12.45 -14.83 24.71
C ILE A 56 11.35 -15.16 25.72
N SER A 57 10.52 -16.16 25.41
CA SER A 57 9.49 -16.66 26.30
C SER A 57 10.08 -17.56 27.40
N ALA A 58 9.40 -17.60 28.54
CA ALA A 58 9.69 -18.57 29.61
C ALA A 58 9.18 -19.98 29.27
N HIS A 59 8.38 -20.13 28.22
CA HIS A 59 7.83 -21.40 27.74
C HIS A 59 8.37 -21.73 26.35
N PRO A 60 8.48 -23.02 26.00
CA PRO A 60 8.90 -23.43 24.67
C PRO A 60 7.92 -22.94 23.60
N VAL A 61 8.42 -22.72 22.39
CA VAL A 61 7.58 -22.34 21.25
C VAL A 61 6.69 -23.53 20.87
N ARG A 62 5.38 -23.37 21.06
CA ARG A 62 4.37 -24.41 20.80
C ARG A 62 3.42 -24.06 19.65
N ASP A 63 3.43 -22.81 19.20
CA ASP A 63 2.67 -22.30 18.05
C ASP A 63 3.44 -21.12 17.45
N PHE A 64 3.09 -20.71 16.22
CA PHE A 64 3.79 -19.67 15.47
C PHE A 64 5.30 -19.93 15.32
N HIS A 65 5.65 -21.12 14.83
CA HIS A 65 7.04 -21.52 14.61
C HIS A 65 7.67 -20.72 13.46
N LEU A 66 8.98 -20.46 13.58
CA LEU A 66 9.79 -19.97 12.46
C LEU A 66 10.19 -21.16 11.57
N ALA A 67 9.72 -21.16 10.33
CA ALA A 67 10.16 -22.08 9.29
C ALA A 67 11.23 -21.42 8.42
N LEU A 68 12.24 -22.20 8.05
CA LEU A 68 13.34 -21.84 7.16
C LEU A 68 13.29 -22.74 5.92
N CYS A 69 13.34 -22.14 4.74
CA CYS A 69 13.44 -22.87 3.48
C CYS A 69 14.90 -23.21 3.18
N ASP A 70 15.16 -24.46 2.79
CA ASP A 70 16.48 -24.86 2.30
C ASP A 70 16.76 -24.21 0.95
N GLY A 71 17.76 -23.34 0.88
CA GLY A 71 18.11 -22.62 -0.34
C GLY A 71 18.50 -23.53 -1.52
N ARG A 72 18.90 -24.79 -1.28
CA ARG A 72 19.18 -25.78 -2.33
C ARG A 72 17.92 -26.27 -3.04
N SER A 73 16.75 -26.07 -2.44
CA SER A 73 15.45 -26.47 -2.97
C SER A 73 14.75 -25.34 -3.76
N VAL A 74 15.39 -24.17 -3.83
CA VAL A 74 14.88 -22.98 -4.49
C VAL A 74 15.74 -22.66 -5.72
N VAL A 75 15.10 -22.38 -6.84
CA VAL A 75 15.70 -22.11 -8.15
C VAL A 75 15.46 -20.66 -8.54
N ALA A 76 16.49 -19.83 -8.42
CA ALA A 76 16.45 -18.46 -8.95
C ALA A 76 16.75 -18.46 -10.47
N PRO A 77 16.12 -17.56 -11.27
CA PRO A 77 15.11 -16.58 -10.87
C PRO A 77 13.68 -17.14 -10.86
N ASP A 78 13.49 -18.36 -11.35
CA ASP A 78 12.17 -18.90 -11.68
C ASP A 78 11.21 -19.08 -10.48
N ASP A 79 11.74 -19.23 -9.26
CA ASP A 79 10.93 -19.28 -8.03
C ASP A 79 10.67 -17.90 -7.42
N PHE A 80 11.30 -16.83 -7.92
CA PHE A 80 11.34 -15.54 -7.23
C PHE A 80 10.25 -14.60 -7.74
N VAL A 81 9.32 -14.24 -6.86
CA VAL A 81 8.30 -13.23 -7.12
C VAL A 81 8.67 -11.94 -6.38
N GLY A 82 9.00 -10.90 -7.13
CA GLY A 82 9.33 -9.58 -6.55
C GLY A 82 8.17 -9.01 -5.75
N CYS A 83 8.45 -8.55 -4.53
CA CYS A 83 7.48 -7.84 -3.71
C CYS A 83 8.15 -6.74 -2.88
N GLU A 84 7.35 -5.78 -2.44
CA GLU A 84 7.81 -4.72 -1.55
C GLU A 84 7.10 -4.81 -0.21
N VAL A 85 7.87 -4.71 0.86
CA VAL A 85 7.34 -4.67 2.21
C VAL A 85 7.78 -3.40 2.89
N ASP A 86 6.85 -2.80 3.63
CA ASP A 86 7.13 -1.65 4.46
C ASP A 86 8.07 -2.10 5.59
N ALA A 87 9.30 -1.56 5.64
CA ALA A 87 10.33 -1.97 6.60
C ALA A 87 10.00 -1.55 8.05
N GLY A 88 8.85 -0.91 8.29
CA GLY A 88 8.21 -0.77 9.60
C GLY A 88 8.91 0.16 10.61
N LEU A 89 10.14 0.58 10.35
CA LEU A 89 10.96 1.34 11.31
C LEU A 89 11.18 2.80 10.90
N ASP A 90 11.19 3.13 9.61
CA ASP A 90 11.41 4.49 9.08
C ASP A 90 10.58 4.84 7.83
N GLY A 91 9.69 3.94 7.38
CA GLY A 91 8.91 4.11 6.15
C GLY A 91 9.71 3.85 4.86
N SER A 92 10.92 3.29 4.95
CA SER A 92 11.63 2.76 3.78
C SER A 92 10.96 1.49 3.28
N ALA A 93 10.86 1.34 1.96
CA ALA A 93 10.44 0.08 1.35
C ALA A 93 11.66 -0.86 1.34
N MET A 94 11.50 -2.07 1.88
CA MET A 94 12.47 -3.15 1.67
C MET A 94 12.04 -3.95 0.45
N HIS A 95 12.95 -4.07 -0.49
CA HIS A 95 12.83 -4.99 -1.60
C HIS A 95 13.00 -6.41 -1.08
N SER A 96 12.01 -7.25 -1.35
CA SER A 96 12.02 -8.66 -1.00
C SER A 96 11.58 -9.54 -2.16
N TYR A 97 11.85 -10.83 -2.05
CA TYR A 97 11.23 -11.85 -2.88
C TYR A 97 10.27 -12.68 -2.04
N ARG A 98 9.19 -13.13 -2.66
CA ARG A 98 8.39 -14.28 -2.22
C ARG A 98 8.70 -15.46 -3.14
N LEU A 99 8.31 -16.65 -2.70
CA LEU A 99 8.36 -17.83 -3.54
C LEU A 99 7.10 -17.94 -4.40
N ASP A 100 7.26 -18.39 -5.64
CA ASP A 100 6.16 -18.75 -6.52
C ASP A 100 5.34 -19.90 -5.88
N PRO A 101 4.06 -19.67 -5.54
CA PRO A 101 3.23 -20.70 -4.92
C PRO A 101 2.94 -21.89 -5.85
N THR A 102 3.03 -21.73 -7.17
CA THR A 102 2.80 -22.82 -8.13
C THR A 102 3.90 -23.88 -8.06
N ARG A 103 5.08 -23.52 -7.54
CA ARG A 103 6.26 -24.38 -7.40
C ARG A 103 6.49 -24.85 -5.96
N HIS A 104 5.50 -24.75 -5.09
CA HIS A 104 5.64 -25.12 -3.67
C HIS A 104 6.14 -26.55 -3.42
N ALA A 105 5.84 -27.51 -4.30
CA ALA A 105 6.16 -28.93 -4.11
C ALA A 105 7.67 -29.25 -4.10
N GLN A 106 8.52 -28.38 -4.68
CA GLN A 106 9.98 -28.54 -4.66
C GLN A 106 10.63 -27.90 -3.43
N HIS A 107 9.95 -26.97 -2.73
CA HIS A 107 10.52 -26.23 -1.62
C HIS A 107 10.58 -27.08 -0.34
N ALA A 108 11.79 -27.32 0.15
CA ALA A 108 12.00 -28.03 1.41
C ALA A 108 12.01 -27.03 2.57
N TRP A 109 11.09 -27.22 3.53
CA TRP A 109 10.92 -26.36 4.70
C TRP A 109 11.24 -27.12 5.98
N TYR A 110 11.98 -26.46 6.86
CA TYR A 110 12.39 -27.00 8.16
C TYR A 110 12.00 -26.02 9.27
N TYR A 111 11.59 -26.56 10.40
CA TYR A 111 11.34 -25.79 11.62
C TYR A 111 11.71 -26.65 12.82
N PHE A 112 11.90 -25.99 13.96
CA PHE A 112 12.30 -26.65 15.20
C PHE A 112 11.14 -26.53 16.20
N PRO A 113 10.38 -27.62 16.45
CA PRO A 113 9.28 -27.58 17.40
C PRO A 113 9.81 -27.48 18.83
N ALA A 114 9.03 -26.83 19.70
CA ALA A 114 9.32 -26.74 21.14
C ALA A 114 10.63 -26.03 21.51
N MET A 115 11.10 -25.09 20.66
CA MET A 115 12.31 -24.32 20.93
C MET A 115 12.23 -23.52 22.24
N TRP A 116 13.26 -23.63 23.07
CA TRP A 116 13.46 -22.87 24.30
C TRP A 116 14.25 -21.58 24.07
N SER A 117 14.33 -20.74 25.12
CA SER A 117 14.97 -19.42 25.03
C SER A 117 16.50 -19.45 25.11
N ASP A 118 17.08 -20.61 25.45
CA ASP A 118 18.51 -20.94 25.39
C ASP A 118 18.93 -21.57 24.06
N GLU A 119 17.99 -21.84 23.15
CA GLU A 119 18.26 -22.30 21.78
C GLU A 119 18.31 -21.12 20.80
N LEU A 120 19.25 -21.15 19.86
CA LEU A 120 19.51 -20.08 18.89
C LEU A 120 19.49 -20.64 17.47
N LEU A 121 18.71 -20.01 16.58
CA LEU A 121 18.82 -20.23 15.15
C LEU A 121 19.71 -19.17 14.53
N LEU A 122 20.71 -19.62 13.78
CA LEU A 122 21.50 -18.78 12.88
C LEU A 122 21.13 -19.13 11.44
N TYR A 123 20.72 -18.12 10.68
CA TYR A 123 20.40 -18.30 9.26
C TYR A 123 20.81 -17.06 8.47
N THR A 124 21.20 -17.28 7.22
CA THR A 124 21.52 -16.20 6.27
C THR A 124 20.23 -15.51 5.85
N HIS A 125 20.28 -14.21 5.57
CA HIS A 125 19.23 -13.47 4.88
C HIS A 125 19.64 -13.19 3.44
N PHE A 126 20.90 -12.79 3.28
CA PHE A 126 21.52 -12.54 1.99
C PHE A 126 23.00 -12.90 2.01
N ASP A 127 23.49 -13.42 0.89
CA ASP A 127 24.91 -13.63 0.62
C ASP A 127 25.30 -12.88 -0.65
N SER A 128 26.39 -12.13 -0.61
CA SER A 128 26.89 -11.45 -1.81
C SER A 128 27.48 -12.42 -2.83
N ASP A 129 27.92 -13.60 -2.40
CA ASP A 129 28.40 -14.64 -3.31
C ASP A 129 27.24 -15.17 -4.19
N PRO A 130 27.28 -14.94 -5.52
CA PRO A 130 26.22 -15.38 -6.42
C PRO A 130 26.07 -16.89 -6.52
N HIS A 131 27.09 -17.65 -6.11
CA HIS A 131 27.11 -19.11 -6.14
C HIS A 131 26.76 -19.75 -4.78
N SER A 132 26.54 -18.94 -3.74
CA SER A 132 26.14 -19.44 -2.44
C SER A 132 24.77 -20.13 -2.52
N PRO A 133 24.63 -21.39 -2.07
CA PRO A 133 23.31 -22.04 -1.99
C PRO A 133 22.40 -21.36 -0.96
N ALA A 134 22.96 -20.53 -0.07
CA ALA A 134 22.24 -19.73 0.91
C ALA A 134 22.22 -18.24 0.52
N ARG A 135 22.33 -17.93 -0.77
CA ARG A 135 22.33 -16.54 -1.28
C ARG A 135 21.11 -15.75 -0.83
N TYR A 136 19.96 -16.41 -0.78
CA TYR A 136 18.73 -15.90 -0.22
C TYR A 136 18.17 -16.96 0.71
N ALA A 137 17.68 -16.56 1.87
CA ALA A 137 16.86 -17.45 2.69
C ALA A 137 15.43 -16.94 2.74
N PHE A 138 14.50 -17.86 2.52
CA PHE A 138 13.08 -17.63 2.67
C PHE A 138 12.65 -18.15 4.03
N THR A 139 11.93 -17.31 4.76
CA THR A 139 11.40 -17.61 6.09
C THR A 139 9.89 -17.41 6.11
N ALA A 140 9.23 -18.09 7.04
CA ALA A 140 7.81 -17.93 7.28
C ALA A 140 7.49 -18.23 8.74
N PHE A 141 6.63 -17.43 9.37
CA PHE A 141 5.98 -17.84 10.61
C PHE A 141 4.66 -18.54 10.29
N PHE A 142 4.43 -19.73 10.85
CA PHE A 142 3.21 -20.49 10.60
C PHE A 142 2.56 -20.99 11.89
N ARG A 143 1.23 -21.05 11.88
CA ARG A 143 0.48 -21.65 13.00
C ARG A 143 0.61 -23.16 12.95
N ASP A 144 0.90 -23.77 14.09
CA ASP A 144 0.99 -25.21 14.21
C ASP A 144 -0.43 -25.82 14.23
N PRO A 145 -0.80 -26.66 13.25
CA PRO A 145 -2.11 -27.32 13.24
C PRO A 145 -2.33 -28.24 14.46
N LEU A 146 -1.26 -28.64 15.14
CA LEU A 146 -1.27 -29.49 16.32
C LEU A 146 -1.20 -28.70 17.63
N ALA A 147 -1.12 -27.36 17.59
CA ALA A 147 -1.14 -26.54 18.79
C ALA A 147 -2.47 -26.68 19.54
N SER A 148 -2.39 -26.93 20.84
CA SER A 148 -3.57 -26.95 21.71
C SER A 148 -4.16 -25.55 21.90
N LEU A 149 -5.45 -25.49 22.21
CA LEU A 149 -6.07 -24.24 22.64
C LEU A 149 -5.38 -23.70 23.91
N GLY A 150 -5.12 -22.39 23.95
CA GLY A 150 -4.52 -21.74 25.12
C GLY A 150 -2.99 -21.77 25.18
N VAL A 151 -2.30 -22.16 24.09
CA VAL A 151 -0.84 -21.99 24.00
C VAL A 151 -0.46 -20.52 24.21
N PRO A 152 0.52 -20.22 25.08
CA PRO A 152 1.03 -18.86 25.24
C PRO A 152 1.54 -18.30 23.91
N PRO A 153 1.25 -17.02 23.58
CA PRO A 153 1.79 -16.38 22.38
C PRO A 153 3.32 -16.43 22.36
N MET A 154 3.88 -16.76 21.20
CA MET A 154 5.32 -16.73 20.99
C MET A 154 5.85 -15.29 21.08
N SER A 155 6.95 -15.13 21.80
CA SER A 155 7.74 -13.89 21.83
C SER A 155 9.18 -14.23 21.47
N CYS A 156 9.74 -13.51 20.50
CA CYS A 156 11.09 -13.72 20.02
C CYS A 156 11.89 -12.42 19.92
N VAL A 157 13.19 -12.57 19.70
CA VAL A 157 14.07 -11.51 19.25
C VAL A 157 14.86 -12.02 18.05
N GLU A 158 15.01 -11.15 17.06
CA GLU A 158 15.88 -11.38 15.91
C GLU A 158 16.90 -10.24 15.84
N VAL A 159 18.18 -10.60 15.76
CA VAL A 159 19.28 -9.65 15.57
C VAL A 159 19.91 -9.92 14.22
N ARG A 160 19.89 -8.93 13.34
CA ARG A 160 20.57 -8.98 12.03
C ARG A 160 21.97 -8.40 12.14
N CYS A 161 22.93 -9.13 11.59
CA CYS A 161 24.35 -8.79 11.56
C CYS A 161 24.85 -8.74 10.12
N LEU A 162 25.71 -7.76 9.82
CA LEU A 162 26.53 -7.78 8.61
C LEU A 162 27.84 -8.51 8.94
N ALA A 163 28.09 -9.64 8.28
CA ALA A 163 29.33 -10.39 8.36
C ALA A 163 30.20 -10.07 7.14
N PHE A 164 31.48 -9.79 7.36
CA PHE A 164 32.43 -9.39 6.32
C PHE A 164 33.57 -10.40 6.21
N PHE A 165 33.93 -10.75 4.98
CA PHE A 165 34.98 -11.67 4.60
C PHE A 165 35.92 -10.96 3.61
N PRO A 166 36.79 -10.05 4.11
CA PRO A 166 37.54 -9.12 3.25
C PRO A 166 38.58 -9.77 2.36
N ASP A 167 39.03 -10.98 2.68
CA ASP A 167 40.04 -11.74 1.94
C ASP A 167 39.42 -12.72 0.94
N HIS A 168 38.09 -12.73 0.81
CA HIS A 168 37.39 -13.60 -0.14
C HIS A 168 37.67 -13.17 -1.58
N ALA A 169 38.05 -14.13 -2.43
CA ALA A 169 38.25 -13.95 -3.86
C ALA A 169 37.36 -14.93 -4.65
N PRO A 170 36.66 -14.48 -5.71
CA PRO A 170 36.60 -13.11 -6.21
C PRO A 170 35.88 -12.15 -5.24
N ASP A 171 36.08 -10.84 -5.45
CA ASP A 171 35.29 -9.82 -4.76
C ASP A 171 33.84 -9.87 -5.28
N THR A 172 32.91 -10.11 -4.38
CA THR A 172 31.47 -10.21 -4.63
C THR A 172 30.69 -9.05 -4.02
N VAL A 173 31.36 -8.12 -3.33
CA VAL A 173 30.74 -6.87 -2.88
C VAL A 173 30.43 -6.04 -4.13
N PRO A 174 29.18 -5.57 -4.31
CA PRO A 174 28.86 -4.72 -5.44
C PRO A 174 29.65 -3.40 -5.34
N PRO A 175 30.04 -2.79 -6.47
CA PRO A 175 30.61 -1.45 -6.45
C PRO A 175 29.66 -0.51 -5.72
N SER A 176 30.23 0.47 -5.00
CA SER A 176 29.46 1.39 -4.17
C SER A 176 28.31 1.99 -4.97
N LEU A 177 27.09 1.83 -4.47
CA LEU A 177 25.94 2.50 -5.06
C LEU A 177 26.09 3.98 -4.71
N ASP A 178 26.08 4.86 -5.70
CA ASP A 178 26.08 6.31 -5.44
C ASP A 178 24.93 6.62 -4.47
N ALA A 179 25.24 7.17 -3.30
CA ALA A 179 24.25 7.45 -2.26
C ALA A 179 23.13 8.36 -2.77
N ALA A 180 23.42 9.26 -3.71
CA ALA A 180 22.42 10.05 -4.41
C ALA A 180 21.48 9.15 -5.23
N ASP A 181 22.05 8.21 -5.98
CA ASP A 181 21.30 7.28 -6.81
C ASP A 181 20.47 6.29 -5.96
N VAL A 182 20.97 5.85 -4.81
CA VAL A 182 20.21 5.05 -3.84
C VAL A 182 18.99 5.82 -3.37
N ALA A 183 19.16 7.06 -2.90
CA ALA A 183 18.07 7.87 -2.38
C ALA A 183 16.98 8.13 -3.44
N VAL A 184 17.39 8.47 -4.66
CA VAL A 184 16.50 8.66 -5.81
C VAL A 184 15.72 7.37 -6.11
N ASN A 185 16.42 6.23 -6.19
CA ASN A 185 15.77 4.98 -6.53
C ASN A 185 14.81 4.49 -5.44
N SER A 186 15.20 4.57 -4.15
CA SER A 186 14.30 4.22 -3.04
C SER A 186 13.04 5.08 -3.05
N ALA A 187 13.14 6.36 -3.43
CA ALA A 187 12.00 7.25 -3.61
C ALA A 187 11.08 6.82 -4.78
N VAL A 188 11.65 6.53 -5.95
CA VAL A 188 10.90 6.03 -7.13
C VAL A 188 10.13 4.77 -6.77
N ILE A 189 10.83 3.78 -6.23
CA ILE A 189 10.28 2.48 -5.81
C ILE A 189 9.17 2.67 -4.79
N GLY A 190 9.42 3.46 -3.74
CA GLY A 190 8.42 3.69 -2.71
C GLY A 190 7.13 4.34 -3.23
N ILE A 191 7.22 5.20 -4.26
CA ILE A 191 6.04 5.77 -4.92
C ILE A 191 5.31 4.69 -5.74
N MET A 192 6.03 3.86 -6.50
CA MET A 192 5.46 2.71 -7.22
C MET A 192 4.72 1.75 -6.28
N SER A 193 5.32 1.46 -5.13
CA SER A 193 4.73 0.68 -4.03
C SER A 193 3.40 1.24 -3.56
N ALA A 194 3.36 2.55 -3.32
CA ALA A 194 2.16 3.21 -2.85
C ALA A 194 1.04 3.07 -3.87
N LEU A 195 1.35 3.20 -5.16
CA LEU A 195 0.38 3.00 -6.24
C LEU A 195 -0.10 1.55 -6.35
N ALA A 196 0.74 0.56 -6.02
CA ALA A 196 0.39 -0.86 -5.97
C ALA A 196 -0.58 -1.23 -4.83
N ALA A 197 -0.64 -0.42 -3.77
CA ALA A 197 -1.33 -0.74 -2.52
C ALA A 197 -2.46 0.26 -2.18
N PRO A 198 -3.48 0.43 -3.04
CA PRO A 198 -4.55 1.42 -2.87
C PRO A 198 -5.35 1.22 -1.58
N ALA A 199 -5.44 -0.02 -1.06
CA ALA A 199 -6.09 -0.33 0.21
C ALA A 199 -5.49 0.45 1.40
N ARG A 200 -4.21 0.83 1.33
CA ARG A 200 -3.50 1.58 2.37
C ARG A 200 -3.78 3.10 2.33
N TRP A 201 -4.41 3.59 1.27
CA TRP A 201 -4.69 5.01 1.11
C TRP A 201 -5.97 5.40 1.85
N GLU A 202 -6.03 6.63 2.35
CA GLU A 202 -7.28 7.21 2.83
C GLU A 202 -8.32 7.26 1.70
N GLU A 203 -9.60 7.17 2.07
CA GLU A 203 -10.72 7.14 1.10
C GLU A 203 -10.71 8.33 0.13
N LYS A 204 -10.45 9.53 0.65
CA LYS A 204 -10.32 10.75 -0.17
C LYS A 204 -9.14 10.66 -1.15
N GLY A 205 -8.02 10.09 -0.72
CA GLY A 205 -6.84 9.87 -1.56
C GLY A 205 -7.10 8.87 -2.67
N ARG A 206 -7.80 7.77 -2.37
CA ARG A 206 -8.23 6.78 -3.38
C ARG A 206 -9.17 7.37 -4.42
N ALA A 207 -10.18 8.13 -3.98
CA ALA A 207 -11.15 8.75 -4.88
C ALA A 207 -10.47 9.78 -5.80
N TRP A 208 -9.55 10.57 -5.25
CA TRP A 208 -8.73 11.51 -6.04
C TRP A 208 -7.87 10.78 -7.08
N ALA A 209 -7.12 9.75 -6.67
CA ALA A 209 -6.25 8.99 -7.57
C ALA A 209 -7.06 8.30 -8.69
N SER A 210 -8.19 7.66 -8.37
CA SER A 210 -9.08 7.02 -9.36
C SER A 210 -9.59 8.01 -10.39
N GLY A 211 -10.05 9.21 -9.98
CA GLY A 211 -10.49 10.24 -10.91
C GLY A 211 -9.36 10.76 -11.82
N LEU A 212 -8.14 10.82 -11.29
CA LEU A 212 -6.99 11.32 -12.04
C LEU A 212 -6.49 10.29 -13.06
N VAL A 213 -6.33 9.01 -12.67
CA VAL A 213 -5.84 7.90 -13.54
C VAL A 213 -6.65 7.75 -14.82
N HIS A 214 -7.97 8.00 -14.77
CA HIS A 214 -8.86 7.86 -15.93
C HIS A 214 -8.99 9.11 -16.78
N SER A 215 -8.32 10.22 -16.42
CA SER A 215 -8.31 11.45 -17.21
C SER A 215 -7.18 11.44 -18.25
N PRO A 216 -7.30 12.18 -19.37
CA PRO A 216 -6.21 12.36 -20.33
C PRO A 216 -4.95 12.96 -19.68
N GLY A 217 -3.81 12.29 -19.84
CA GLY A 217 -2.55 12.65 -19.16
C GLY A 217 -2.62 12.50 -17.63
N GLY A 218 -3.56 11.70 -17.14
CA GLY A 218 -3.89 11.53 -15.73
C GLY A 218 -2.74 10.98 -14.90
N VAL A 219 -2.00 10.01 -15.45
CA VAL A 219 -0.89 9.34 -14.77
C VAL A 219 0.30 10.27 -14.56
N GLU A 220 0.64 11.11 -15.54
CA GLU A 220 1.66 12.13 -15.37
C GLU A 220 1.27 13.11 -14.26
N LYS A 221 0.02 13.59 -14.26
CA LYS A 221 -0.49 14.48 -13.20
C LYS A 221 -0.44 13.81 -11.83
N LEU A 222 -0.76 12.52 -11.77
CA LEU A 222 -0.71 11.71 -10.54
C LEU A 222 0.70 11.65 -9.98
N ILE A 223 1.68 11.28 -10.81
CA ILE A 223 3.11 11.20 -10.44
C ILE A 223 3.59 12.53 -9.86
N ARG A 224 3.36 13.63 -10.58
CA ARG A 224 3.83 14.96 -10.16
C ARG A 224 3.17 15.42 -8.85
N HIS A 225 1.87 15.17 -8.67
CA HIS A 225 1.18 15.51 -7.42
C HIS A 225 1.67 14.66 -6.24
N LEU A 226 1.92 13.36 -6.45
CA LEU A 226 2.41 12.48 -5.40
C LEU A 226 3.80 12.87 -4.94
N VAL A 227 4.74 13.10 -5.87
CA VAL A 227 6.08 13.57 -5.54
C VAL A 227 6.01 14.90 -4.77
N SER A 228 5.22 15.86 -5.26
CA SER A 228 5.04 17.15 -4.59
C SER A 228 4.46 16.99 -3.17
N HIS A 229 3.47 16.12 -2.99
CA HIS A 229 2.90 15.79 -1.68
C HIS A 229 3.96 15.19 -0.75
N TYR A 230 4.78 14.27 -1.25
CA TYR A 230 5.80 13.55 -0.47
C TYR A 230 6.94 14.48 -0.06
N VAL A 231 7.38 15.38 -0.94
CA VAL A 231 8.32 16.46 -0.60
C VAL A 231 7.75 17.33 0.52
N LYS A 232 6.51 17.80 0.38
CA LYS A 232 5.86 18.68 1.38
C LYS A 232 5.70 18.01 2.74
N LYS A 233 5.45 16.69 2.76
CA LYS A 233 5.20 15.92 3.98
C LYS A 233 6.46 15.24 4.54
N GLY A 234 7.60 15.34 3.88
CA GLY A 234 8.82 14.63 4.26
C GLY A 234 8.70 13.11 4.16
N ILE A 235 7.79 12.61 3.32
CA ILE A 235 7.52 11.17 3.18
C ILE A 235 8.66 10.54 2.37
N ARG A 236 9.12 9.36 2.81
CA ARG A 236 10.18 8.57 2.14
C ARG A 236 11.47 9.36 1.87
N GLY A 237 11.79 10.33 2.72
CA GLY A 237 13.01 11.13 2.61
C GLY A 237 12.99 12.24 1.56
N LEU A 238 11.93 12.37 0.75
CA LEU A 238 11.87 13.38 -0.33
C LEU A 238 11.92 14.82 0.19
N GLY A 239 11.48 15.09 1.43
CA GLY A 239 11.54 16.43 2.01
C GLY A 239 12.96 16.92 2.34
N ALA A 240 13.91 16.00 2.51
CA ALA A 240 15.32 16.32 2.77
C ALA A 240 16.18 16.22 1.50
N MET A 241 15.59 15.84 0.37
CA MET A 241 16.28 15.55 -0.88
C MET A 241 16.56 16.85 -1.67
N PRO A 242 17.78 17.03 -2.24
CA PRO A 242 18.08 18.12 -3.15
C PRO A 242 17.10 18.19 -4.33
N ARG A 243 16.83 19.39 -4.84
CA ARG A 243 15.87 19.62 -5.94
C ARG A 243 16.21 18.81 -7.20
N GLU A 244 17.49 18.66 -7.50
CA GLU A 244 17.96 17.90 -8.66
C GLU A 244 17.62 16.40 -8.54
N GLN A 245 17.80 15.84 -7.35
CA GLN A 245 17.42 14.44 -7.06
C GLN A 245 15.89 14.26 -7.10
N VAL A 246 15.11 15.23 -6.59
CA VAL A 246 13.64 15.20 -6.72
C VAL A 246 13.21 15.26 -8.19
N ALA A 247 13.86 16.08 -9.01
CA ALA A 247 13.60 16.14 -10.45
C ALA A 247 13.94 14.81 -11.14
N GLU A 248 15.04 14.17 -10.74
CA GLU A 248 15.41 12.84 -11.22
C GLU A 248 14.39 11.76 -10.82
N VAL A 249 13.85 11.79 -9.60
CA VAL A 249 12.75 10.90 -9.18
C VAL A 249 11.54 11.04 -10.11
N VAL A 250 11.15 12.29 -10.42
CA VAL A 250 10.05 12.55 -11.37
C VAL A 250 10.39 12.02 -12.75
N ALA A 251 11.60 12.27 -13.25
CA ALA A 251 12.04 11.82 -14.57
C ALA A 251 11.99 10.29 -14.68
N ARG A 252 12.49 9.55 -13.68
CA ARG A 252 12.47 8.08 -13.66
C ARG A 252 11.07 7.48 -13.55
N LEU A 253 10.17 8.13 -12.82
CA LEU A 253 8.77 7.71 -12.77
C LEU A 253 8.07 7.95 -14.10
N LEU A 254 8.30 9.10 -14.74
CA LEU A 254 7.72 9.40 -16.06
C LEU A 254 8.27 8.51 -17.16
N ALA A 255 9.55 8.11 -17.09
CA ALA A 255 10.13 7.13 -18.01
C ALA A 255 9.44 5.74 -17.91
N GLN A 256 8.71 5.48 -16.82
CA GLN A 256 7.95 4.26 -16.58
C GLN A 256 6.43 4.52 -16.64
N SER A 257 5.98 5.63 -17.25
CA SER A 257 4.58 6.05 -17.24
C SER A 257 3.60 4.98 -17.72
N ASP A 258 3.98 4.20 -18.73
CA ASP A 258 3.10 3.18 -19.32
C ASP A 258 2.87 1.99 -18.37
N ALA A 259 3.94 1.56 -17.69
CA ALA A 259 3.86 0.51 -16.68
C ALA A 259 3.06 0.99 -15.46
N ILE A 260 3.29 2.24 -15.04
CA ILE A 260 2.54 2.90 -13.97
C ILE A 260 1.07 3.00 -14.34
N GLU A 261 0.76 3.33 -15.59
CA GLU A 261 -0.61 3.47 -16.08
C GLU A 261 -1.35 2.14 -16.01
N ALA A 262 -0.76 1.06 -16.53
CA ALA A 262 -1.34 -0.28 -16.46
C ALA A 262 -1.61 -0.70 -15.00
N GLN A 263 -0.63 -0.50 -14.13
CA GLN A 263 -0.72 -0.83 -12.70
C GLN A 263 -1.77 0.03 -11.98
N ALA A 264 -1.78 1.35 -12.21
CA ALA A 264 -2.69 2.28 -11.57
C ALA A 264 -4.14 2.06 -12.03
N ARG A 265 -4.38 1.71 -13.30
CA ARG A 265 -5.73 1.36 -13.78
C ARG A 265 -6.25 0.08 -13.15
N ALA A 266 -5.38 -0.91 -12.91
CA ALA A 266 -5.74 -2.13 -12.20
C ALA A 266 -6.00 -1.88 -10.70
N ALA A 267 -5.16 -1.07 -10.06
CA ALA A 267 -5.22 -0.78 -8.62
C ALA A 267 -6.36 0.19 -8.26
N PHE A 268 -6.59 1.19 -9.09
CA PHE A 268 -7.67 2.16 -8.95
C PHE A 268 -8.68 1.88 -10.06
N PRO A 269 -9.56 0.89 -9.94
CA PRO A 269 -10.60 0.68 -10.94
C PRO A 269 -11.42 1.97 -11.09
N PRO A 270 -12.01 2.22 -12.26
CA PRO A 270 -12.90 3.36 -12.43
C PRO A 270 -13.98 3.25 -11.35
N SER A 271 -14.03 4.23 -10.43
CA SER A 271 -15.14 4.33 -9.49
C SER A 271 -16.42 4.21 -10.30
N ASP A 272 -17.37 3.35 -9.91
CA ASP A 272 -18.62 3.20 -10.65
C ASP A 272 -19.21 4.60 -10.90
N VAL A 273 -19.03 5.10 -12.13
CA VAL A 273 -19.26 6.49 -12.50
C VAL A 273 -20.71 6.82 -12.20
N VAL A 274 -21.57 5.81 -12.35
CA VAL A 274 -22.99 5.83 -12.01
C VAL A 274 -23.19 6.10 -10.52
N ALA A 275 -22.55 5.32 -9.64
CA ALA A 275 -22.71 5.45 -8.20
C ALA A 275 -22.13 6.78 -7.67
N GLU A 276 -21.03 7.27 -8.24
CA GLU A 276 -20.42 8.54 -7.84
C GLU A 276 -21.23 9.76 -8.31
N CYS A 277 -21.70 9.74 -9.56
CA CYS A 277 -22.61 10.78 -10.05
C CYS A 277 -23.89 10.82 -9.21
N ALA A 278 -24.46 9.65 -8.90
CA ALA A 278 -25.63 9.54 -8.04
C ALA A 278 -25.36 10.12 -6.64
N ARG A 279 -24.25 9.77 -5.97
CA ARG A 279 -23.89 10.32 -4.65
C ARG A 279 -23.76 11.83 -4.66
N ARG A 280 -23.12 12.42 -5.67
CA ARG A 280 -22.98 13.88 -5.81
C ARG A 280 -24.33 14.57 -6.02
N MET A 281 -25.24 13.94 -6.79
CA MET A 281 -26.60 14.43 -6.97
C MET A 281 -27.42 14.38 -5.68
N LEU A 282 -27.30 13.28 -4.93
CA LEU A 282 -27.96 13.13 -3.62
C LEU A 282 -27.47 14.17 -2.62
N LEU A 283 -26.15 14.41 -2.59
CA LEU A 283 -25.56 15.44 -1.75
C LEU A 283 -26.08 16.83 -2.14
N ALA A 284 -26.16 17.15 -3.44
CA ALA A 284 -26.71 18.44 -3.89
C ALA A 284 -28.19 18.61 -3.51
N ALA A 285 -29.00 17.54 -3.58
CA ALA A 285 -30.40 17.55 -3.16
C ALA A 285 -30.59 17.70 -1.65
N ALA A 286 -29.64 17.27 -0.83
CA ALA A 286 -29.67 17.46 0.63
C ALA A 286 -29.33 18.89 1.09
N HIS A 287 -28.89 19.75 0.17
CA HIS A 287 -28.42 21.12 0.44
C HIS A 287 -29.24 22.18 -0.33
N PRO A 288 -30.55 22.34 -0.03
CA PRO A 288 -31.46 23.25 -0.74
C PRO A 288 -31.03 24.73 -0.69
N GLU A 289 -30.22 25.13 0.30
CA GLU A 289 -29.65 26.46 0.44
C GLU A 289 -28.73 26.84 -0.73
N LYS A 290 -28.15 25.85 -1.43
CA LYS A 290 -27.26 26.05 -2.58
C LYS A 290 -28.00 26.19 -3.91
N TRP A 291 -29.32 25.99 -3.92
CA TRP A 291 -30.15 26.09 -5.11
C TRP A 291 -30.64 27.53 -5.32
N SER A 292 -30.99 27.89 -6.54
CA SER A 292 -31.72 29.15 -6.79
C SER A 292 -33.16 29.05 -6.31
N ASP A 293 -33.83 30.19 -6.07
CA ASP A 293 -35.25 30.21 -5.70
C ASP A 293 -36.13 29.48 -6.72
N ALA A 294 -35.86 29.70 -8.00
CA ALA A 294 -36.52 29.00 -9.10
C ALA A 294 -36.26 27.48 -9.05
N GLY A 295 -35.03 27.06 -8.71
CA GLY A 295 -34.66 25.65 -8.57
C GLY A 295 -35.37 24.98 -7.39
N ARG A 296 -35.44 25.66 -6.23
CA ARG A 296 -36.19 25.16 -5.06
C ARG A 296 -37.68 25.06 -5.34
N ALA A 297 -38.26 26.05 -6.00
CA ALA A 297 -39.68 26.05 -6.37
C ALA A 297 -40.01 24.93 -7.38
N TRP A 298 -39.14 24.70 -8.37
CA TRP A 298 -39.26 23.58 -9.30
C TRP A 298 -39.20 22.23 -8.57
N MET A 299 -38.20 22.03 -7.72
CA MET A 299 -38.01 20.77 -6.99
C MET A 299 -39.21 20.47 -6.07
N ARG A 300 -39.72 21.46 -5.33
CA ARG A 300 -40.95 21.31 -4.52
C ARG A 300 -42.15 20.91 -5.36
N ARG A 301 -42.34 21.54 -6.53
CA ARG A 301 -43.50 21.24 -7.39
C ARG A 301 -43.43 19.85 -7.99
N GLU A 302 -42.26 19.43 -8.50
CA GLU A 302 -42.14 18.15 -9.19
C GLU A 302 -42.10 16.95 -8.24
N LEU A 303 -41.48 17.10 -7.07
CA LEU A 303 -41.37 16.01 -6.08
C LEU A 303 -42.74 15.60 -5.50
N ASN A 304 -43.66 16.56 -5.34
CA ASN A 304 -44.98 16.36 -4.73
C ASN A 304 -46.06 15.87 -5.71
N LYS A 305 -45.72 15.62 -6.98
CA LYS A 305 -46.64 14.98 -7.95
C LYS A 305 -46.69 13.46 -7.72
N GLU A 306 -47.74 12.81 -8.20
CA GLU A 306 -47.81 11.36 -8.25
C GLU A 306 -46.69 10.79 -9.15
N GLY A 307 -45.87 9.88 -8.62
CA GLY A 307 -44.64 9.42 -9.26
C GLY A 307 -43.55 10.51 -9.42
N GLY A 308 -43.71 11.64 -8.70
CA GLY A 308 -42.90 12.85 -8.83
C GLY A 308 -41.44 12.64 -8.51
N ALA A 309 -41.11 11.74 -7.58
CA ALA A 309 -39.73 11.36 -7.29
C ALA A 309 -39.01 10.87 -8.56
N ARG A 310 -39.44 9.77 -9.18
CA ARG A 310 -38.73 9.21 -10.34
C ARG A 310 -38.56 10.22 -11.48
N LYS A 311 -39.62 10.96 -11.82
CA LYS A 311 -39.59 12.02 -12.84
C LYS A 311 -38.62 13.16 -12.50
N THR A 312 -38.53 13.52 -11.23
CA THR A 312 -37.58 14.53 -10.74
C THR A 312 -36.14 14.03 -10.84
N ALA A 313 -35.87 12.78 -10.46
CA ALA A 313 -34.55 12.17 -10.61
C ALA A 313 -34.11 12.11 -12.08
N GLU A 314 -35.00 11.69 -12.99
CA GLU A 314 -34.75 11.68 -14.44
C GLU A 314 -34.44 13.09 -14.99
N ALA A 315 -35.19 14.10 -14.54
CA ALA A 315 -34.96 15.49 -14.94
C ALA A 315 -33.63 16.04 -14.39
N MET A 316 -33.26 15.67 -13.17
CA MET A 316 -31.96 16.04 -12.58
C MET A 316 -30.80 15.41 -13.35
N VAL A 317 -30.88 14.10 -13.68
CA VAL A 317 -29.83 13.40 -14.46
C VAL A 317 -29.71 14.03 -15.84
N ARG A 318 -30.83 14.32 -16.51
CA ARG A 318 -30.86 14.96 -17.83
C ARG A 318 -30.24 16.35 -17.82
N ASN A 319 -30.58 17.17 -16.84
CA ASN A 319 -30.04 18.53 -16.68
C ASN A 319 -28.55 18.50 -16.33
N ALA A 320 -28.14 17.59 -15.45
CA ALA A 320 -26.73 17.40 -15.11
C ALA A 320 -25.89 16.93 -16.29
N ARG A 321 -26.42 16.00 -17.10
CA ARG A 321 -25.81 15.56 -18.36
C ARG A 321 -25.65 16.70 -19.36
N ALA A 322 -26.69 17.52 -19.55
CA ALA A 322 -26.67 18.65 -20.48
C ALA A 322 -25.70 19.77 -20.05
N LYS A 323 -25.55 19.99 -18.75
CA LYS A 323 -24.74 21.08 -18.19
C LYS A 323 -23.34 20.68 -17.71
N GLY A 324 -22.97 19.41 -17.84
CA GLY A 324 -21.66 18.94 -17.38
C GLY A 324 -21.50 18.88 -15.85
N LEU A 325 -22.60 18.62 -15.11
CA LEU A 325 -22.62 18.68 -13.64
C LEU A 325 -22.44 17.29 -13.00
N TYR A 326 -21.96 17.27 -11.76
CA TYR A 326 -21.81 16.06 -10.93
C TYR A 326 -20.93 14.95 -11.52
N GLY A 327 -20.09 15.27 -12.51
CA GLY A 327 -19.26 14.29 -13.23
C GLY A 327 -19.95 13.69 -14.47
N LEU A 328 -21.17 14.13 -14.79
CA LEU A 328 -21.85 13.77 -16.03
C LEU A 328 -21.42 14.68 -17.17
N SER A 329 -21.43 14.15 -18.38
CA SER A 329 -21.21 14.90 -19.62
C SER A 329 -22.22 14.47 -20.68
N PRO A 330 -22.42 15.25 -21.76
CA PRO A 330 -23.31 14.85 -22.86
C PRO A 330 -22.97 13.50 -23.48
N ALA A 331 -21.71 13.04 -23.34
CA ALA A 331 -21.21 11.77 -23.85
C ALA A 331 -21.66 10.52 -23.06
N VAL A 332 -22.25 10.69 -21.87
CA VAL A 332 -22.82 9.57 -21.09
C VAL A 332 -24.01 8.97 -21.83
N GLY A 333 -24.01 7.65 -22.02
CA GLY A 333 -25.05 6.94 -22.76
C GLY A 333 -26.38 6.84 -22.00
N ASP A 334 -27.48 6.60 -22.70
CA ASP A 334 -28.81 6.52 -22.09
C ASP A 334 -28.94 5.37 -21.08
N ALA A 335 -28.24 4.25 -21.31
CA ALA A 335 -28.19 3.12 -20.38
C ALA A 335 -27.50 3.46 -19.04
N GLU A 336 -26.46 4.29 -19.09
CA GLU A 336 -25.74 4.75 -17.88
C GLU A 336 -26.56 5.80 -17.13
N ALA A 337 -27.23 6.70 -17.87
CA ALA A 337 -28.18 7.65 -17.29
C ALA A 337 -29.35 6.95 -16.56
N ALA A 338 -29.89 5.87 -17.14
CA ALA A 338 -30.93 5.05 -16.51
C ALA A 338 -30.44 4.39 -15.22
N ARG A 339 -29.22 3.81 -15.24
CA ARG A 339 -28.59 3.24 -14.04
C ARG A 339 -28.40 4.26 -12.92
N ILE A 340 -28.10 5.52 -13.24
CA ILE A 340 -27.96 6.59 -12.23
C ILE A 340 -29.31 6.88 -11.58
N VAL A 341 -30.38 6.97 -12.39
CA VAL A 341 -31.74 7.16 -11.87
C VAL A 341 -32.12 6.01 -10.95
N ASP A 342 -31.89 4.76 -11.35
CA ASP A 342 -32.21 3.59 -10.53
C ASP A 342 -31.41 3.59 -9.21
N PHE A 343 -30.11 3.92 -9.26
CA PHE A 343 -29.29 4.06 -8.06
C PHE A 343 -29.86 5.12 -7.10
N VAL A 344 -30.20 6.31 -7.60
CA VAL A 344 -30.82 7.39 -6.83
C VAL A 344 -32.14 6.90 -6.21
N MET A 345 -32.98 6.20 -6.97
CA MET A 345 -34.26 5.68 -6.48
C MET A 345 -34.10 4.64 -5.37
N THR A 346 -33.05 3.81 -5.42
CA THR A 346 -32.76 2.80 -4.39
C THR A 346 -32.13 3.38 -3.11
N SER A 347 -31.66 4.63 -3.13
CA SER A 347 -30.93 5.23 -2.00
C SER A 347 -31.83 5.87 -0.93
N GLY A 348 -33.15 5.69 -1.02
CA GLY A 348 -34.11 6.37 -0.13
C GLY A 348 -34.25 7.88 -0.35
N TRP A 349 -33.75 8.39 -1.49
CA TRP A 349 -33.65 9.84 -1.73
C TRP A 349 -34.99 10.57 -1.70
N SER A 350 -36.09 9.91 -2.05
CA SER A 350 -37.42 10.51 -2.07
C SER A 350 -37.82 11.00 -0.68
N GLN A 351 -37.54 10.21 0.35
CA GLN A 351 -37.80 10.57 1.75
C GLN A 351 -36.92 11.73 2.21
N THR A 352 -35.65 11.72 1.81
CA THR A 352 -34.70 12.80 2.12
C THR A 352 -35.08 14.11 1.43
N ALA A 353 -35.40 14.05 0.14
CA ALA A 353 -35.82 15.21 -0.65
C ALA A 353 -37.13 15.80 -0.13
N SER A 354 -38.12 14.99 0.26
CA SER A 354 -39.38 15.50 0.81
C SER A 354 -39.20 16.23 2.14
N LYS A 355 -38.16 15.91 2.94
CA LYS A 355 -37.81 16.66 4.17
C LYS A 355 -37.22 18.03 3.86
N HIS A 356 -36.37 18.13 2.84
CA HIS A 356 -35.69 19.37 2.46
C HIS A 356 -36.54 20.27 1.55
N PHE A 357 -37.52 19.69 0.85
CA PHE A 357 -38.44 20.36 -0.06
C PHE A 357 -39.89 20.01 0.29
N PRO A 358 -40.40 20.47 1.45
CA PRO A 358 -41.77 20.19 1.85
C PRO A 358 -42.77 20.75 0.83
N PRO A 359 -43.98 20.18 0.75
CA PRO A 359 -45.06 20.77 -0.02
C PRO A 359 -45.29 22.22 0.43
N PRO A 360 -45.66 23.13 -0.49
CA PRO A 360 -46.10 24.46 -0.08
C PRO A 360 -47.22 24.28 0.95
N GLU A 361 -47.10 24.94 2.11
CA GLU A 361 -48.18 24.98 3.10
C GLU A 361 -49.47 25.32 2.33
N ALA A 362 -50.47 24.46 2.43
CA ALA A 362 -51.82 24.88 2.09
C ALA A 362 -52.07 26.10 2.96
N ALA A 363 -52.22 27.26 2.33
CA ALA A 363 -52.54 28.49 3.02
C ALA A 363 -53.68 28.17 3.98
N ALA A 364 -53.42 28.27 5.28
CA ALA A 364 -54.46 28.20 6.28
C ALA A 364 -55.46 29.30 5.95
N GLU A 365 -56.68 28.90 5.56
CA GLU A 365 -57.87 29.75 5.61
C GLU A 365 -58.18 30.13 7.05
#